data_AF-A0A934JYX9-F1
#
_entry.id   AF-A0A934JYX9-F1
#
_cell.length_a   1.000
_cell.length_b   1.000
_cell.length_c   1.000
_cell.angle_alpha   90.00
_cell.angle_beta   90.00
_cell.angle_gamma   90.00
#
_symmetry.space_group_name_H-M   'P 1'
#
loop_
_entity.id
_entity.type
_entity.pdbx_description
1 polymer ?
#
loop_
_entity_poly.entity_id
_entity_poly.type
_entity_poly.pdbx_seq_one_letter_code
_entity_poly.pdbx_strand_id
1 'polypeptide(L)'
;MWLVCSQRCGGSLFRALFAELDVDASGDYQGHQVLQPGYACLNCGAPALDLGDVASAMAEDDEEELAPTAVDVLCPVCETLVSVVPGEECPNCGAPLEVPSP
;
A
#
# COMPACT_ATOMS: atom_id res chain seq x y z
N MET A 1 -10.67 -13.73 8.16
CA MET A 1 -9.64 -14.72 8.56
C MET A 1 -9.92 -16.12 8.03
N TRP A 2 -9.32 -16.43 6.88
CA TRP A 2 -9.27 -17.75 6.25
C TRP A 2 -7.81 -18.17 6.06
N LEU A 3 -7.25 -18.85 7.05
CA LEU A 3 -5.84 -19.25 7.04
C LEU A 3 -5.60 -20.51 6.21
N VAL A 4 -4.65 -20.44 5.29
CA VAL A 4 -4.21 -21.58 4.46
C VAL A 4 -2.69 -21.73 4.55
N CYS A 5 -2.23 -22.95 4.83
CA CYS A 5 -0.81 -23.27 4.76
C CYS A 5 -0.29 -23.11 3.32
N SER A 6 0.76 -22.32 3.13
CA SER A 6 1.43 -22.13 1.82
C SER A 6 1.85 -23.44 1.15
N GLN A 7 2.27 -24.44 1.93
CA GLN A 7 2.66 -25.77 1.46
C GLN A 7 1.48 -26.75 1.30
N ARG A 8 0.24 -26.32 1.59
CA ARG A 8 -0.98 -27.13 1.49
C ARG A 8 -0.88 -28.50 2.18
N CYS A 9 -0.21 -28.57 3.32
CA CYS A 9 0.07 -29.83 4.03
C CYS A 9 -1.15 -30.49 4.72
N GLY A 10 -2.36 -29.94 4.55
CA GLY A 10 -3.59 -30.43 5.19
C GLY A 10 -3.78 -30.00 6.66
N GLY A 11 -2.86 -29.20 7.22
CA GLY A 11 -2.98 -28.69 8.59
C GLY A 11 -4.08 -27.62 8.74
N SER A 12 -4.80 -27.66 9.85
CA SER A 12 -5.89 -26.71 10.19
C SER A 12 -5.61 -25.86 11.43
N LEU A 13 -4.48 -26.08 12.10
CA LEU A 13 -4.06 -25.33 13.29
C LEU A 13 -2.89 -24.41 12.94
N PHE A 14 -3.00 -23.16 13.35
CA PHE A 14 -2.05 -22.10 13.03
C PHE A 14 -1.67 -21.34 14.29
N ARG A 15 -0.39 -20.96 14.39
CA ARG A 15 0.11 -20.05 15.42
C ARG A 15 0.23 -18.67 14.81
N ALA A 16 -0.36 -17.69 15.46
CA ALA A 16 -0.15 -16.30 15.12
C ALA A 16 1.23 -15.82 15.60
N LEU A 17 1.93 -15.08 14.76
CA LEU A 17 3.31 -14.63 14.92
C LEU A 17 3.40 -13.10 14.93
N PHE A 18 2.36 -12.43 15.45
CA PHE A 18 2.14 -10.98 15.30
C PHE A 18 3.42 -10.13 15.46
N ALA A 19 3.51 -9.09 14.62
CA ALA A 19 4.66 -8.23 14.40
C ALA A 19 5.27 -7.67 15.70
N GLU A 20 6.60 -7.61 15.73
CA GLU A 20 7.36 -6.87 16.73
C GLU A 20 7.00 -5.38 16.62
N LEU A 21 6.64 -4.75 17.74
CA LEU A 21 6.28 -3.34 17.84
C LEU A 21 7.44 -2.58 18.48
N ASP A 22 7.93 -1.55 17.79
CA ASP A 22 8.91 -0.62 18.35
C ASP A 22 8.18 0.56 19.01
N VAL A 23 8.33 0.66 20.32
CA VAL A 23 7.81 1.76 21.14
C VAL A 23 8.97 2.44 21.85
N ASP A 24 8.88 3.76 22.02
CA ASP A 24 9.86 4.49 22.81
C ASP A 24 9.61 4.36 24.33
N ALA A 25 10.45 5.01 25.13
CA ALA A 25 10.33 4.98 26.58
C ALA A 25 9.03 5.61 27.14
N SER A 26 8.30 6.36 26.31
CA SER A 26 7.00 6.96 26.62
C SER A 26 5.84 6.04 26.20
N GLY A 27 6.12 4.98 25.44
CA GLY A 27 5.12 4.10 24.84
C GLY A 27 4.55 4.63 23.53
N ASP A 28 5.15 5.68 22.96
CA ASP A 28 4.69 6.26 21.70
C ASP A 28 5.12 5.39 20.51
N TYR A 29 4.22 5.27 19.54
CA TYR A 29 4.41 4.47 18.33
C TYR A 29 5.49 5.09 17.43
N GLN A 30 6.54 4.32 17.12
CA GLN A 30 7.66 4.78 16.28
C GLN A 30 7.65 4.15 14.88
N GLY A 31 6.99 3.00 14.71
CA GLY A 31 6.86 2.32 13.43
C GLY A 31 6.45 0.86 13.57
N HIS A 32 6.21 0.19 12.44
CA HIS A 32 6.09 -1.27 12.36
C HIS A 32 6.82 -1.78 11.13
N GLN A 33 7.36 -3.00 11.21
CA GLN A 33 8.01 -3.68 10.08
C GLN A 33 7.45 -5.09 9.95
N VAL A 34 6.89 -5.43 8.79
CA VAL A 34 6.38 -6.79 8.50
C VAL A 34 7.50 -7.64 7.91
N LEU A 35 8.39 -8.15 8.77
CA LEU A 35 9.53 -8.99 8.35
C LEU A 35 9.25 -10.51 8.41
N GLN A 36 8.15 -10.93 9.04
CA GLN A 36 7.82 -12.32 9.32
C GLN A 36 6.38 -12.64 8.88
N PRO A 37 6.09 -13.89 8.48
CA PRO A 37 4.72 -14.30 8.17
C PRO A 37 3.83 -14.21 9.41
N GLY A 38 2.68 -13.54 9.31
CA GLY A 38 1.77 -13.32 10.45
C GLY A 38 1.20 -14.60 11.08
N TYR A 39 1.27 -15.73 10.36
CA TYR A 39 0.85 -17.04 10.85
C TYR A 39 1.80 -18.14 10.39
N ALA A 40 1.99 -19.16 11.23
CA ALA A 40 2.68 -20.40 10.87
C ALA A 40 1.79 -21.62 11.09
N CYS A 41 1.85 -22.58 10.16
CA CYS A 41 1.14 -23.86 10.28
C CYS A 41 1.80 -24.72 11.37
N LEU A 42 1.04 -25.16 12.37
CA LEU A 42 1.56 -26.00 13.46
C LEU A 42 1.90 -27.43 13.02
N ASN A 43 1.41 -27.86 11.85
CA ASN A 43 1.71 -29.19 11.32
C ASN A 43 3.09 -29.27 10.63
N CYS A 44 3.53 -28.21 9.95
CA CYS A 44 4.75 -28.25 9.14
C CYS A 44 5.69 -27.05 9.32
N GLY A 45 5.31 -26.07 10.14
CA GLY A 45 6.11 -24.86 10.38
C GLY A 45 6.10 -23.84 9.23
N ALA A 46 5.53 -24.16 8.07
CA ALA A 46 5.48 -23.26 6.93
C ALA A 46 4.58 -22.04 7.20
N PRO A 47 4.85 -20.89 6.56
CA PRO A 47 3.98 -19.71 6.59
C PRO A 47 2.53 -20.04 6.21
N ALA A 48 1.58 -19.42 6.87
CA ALA A 48 0.16 -19.47 6.51
C ALA A 48 -0.31 -18.09 6.04
N LEU A 49 -1.11 -18.10 4.99
CA LEU A 49 -1.67 -16.93 4.32
C LEU A 49 -3.10 -16.75 4.80
N ASP A 50 -3.51 -15.53 5.14
CA ASP A 50 -4.92 -15.20 5.35
C ASP A 50 -5.56 -14.81 4.03
N LEU A 51 -6.32 -15.72 3.43
CA LEU A 51 -7.03 -15.46 2.18
C LEU A 51 -8.31 -14.64 2.37
N GLY A 52 -8.74 -14.42 3.62
CA GLY A 52 -9.91 -13.61 3.93
C GLY A 52 -9.67 -12.12 3.68
N ASP A 53 -8.42 -11.68 3.82
CA ASP A 53 -8.05 -10.26 3.70
C ASP A 53 -7.55 -9.91 2.28
N VAL A 54 -7.28 -10.91 1.43
CA VAL A 54 -6.77 -10.71 0.06
C VAL A 54 -7.68 -9.81 -0.78
N ALA A 55 -9.00 -9.96 -0.65
CA ALA A 55 -9.94 -9.14 -1.41
C ALA A 55 -9.92 -7.66 -0.95
N SER A 56 -9.69 -7.40 0.34
CA SER A 56 -9.56 -6.03 0.86
C SER A 56 -8.23 -5.43 0.43
N ALA A 57 -7.13 -6.19 0.56
CA ALA A 57 -5.81 -5.74 0.15
C ALA A 57 -5.73 -5.44 -1.36
N MET A 58 -6.34 -6.27 -2.19
CA MET A 58 -6.43 -6.00 -3.64
C MET A 58 -7.28 -4.76 -3.95
N ALA A 59 -8.32 -4.47 -3.17
CA ALA A 59 -9.13 -3.27 -3.36
C ALA A 59 -8.34 -2.00 -2.96
N GLU A 60 -7.57 -2.07 -1.88
CA GLU A 60 -6.68 -0.97 -1.45
C GLU A 60 -5.58 -0.70 -2.48
N ASP A 61 -4.98 -1.74 -3.05
CA ASP A 61 -4.00 -1.62 -4.14
C ASP A 61 -4.63 -0.98 -5.40
N ASP A 62 -5.86 -1.38 -5.77
CA ASP A 62 -6.60 -0.79 -6.90
C ASP A 62 -6.91 0.70 -6.65
N GLU A 63 -7.23 1.09 -5.41
CA GLU A 63 -7.47 2.49 -5.02
C GLU A 63 -6.19 3.33 -5.06
N GLU A 64 -5.04 2.76 -4.68
CA GLU A 64 -3.72 3.41 -4.81
C GLU A 64 -3.28 3.56 -6.27
N GLU A 65 -3.56 2.59 -7.14
CA GLU A 65 -3.25 2.68 -8.57
C GLU A 65 -4.13 3.71 -9.30
N LEU A 66 -5.36 3.92 -8.82
CA LEU A 66 -6.29 4.92 -9.35
C LEU A 66 -6.07 6.33 -8.80
N ALA A 67 -5.23 6.51 -7.78
CA ALA A 67 -4.92 7.83 -7.24
C ALA A 67 -4.22 8.67 -8.32
N PRO A 68 -4.75 9.86 -8.67
CA PRO A 68 -4.14 10.68 -9.70
C PRO A 68 -2.74 11.12 -9.23
N THR A 69 -1.73 10.67 -9.96
CA THR A 69 -0.34 11.05 -9.69
C THR A 69 -0.08 12.45 -10.22
N ALA A 70 0.61 13.27 -9.42
CA ALA A 70 1.05 14.59 -9.86
C ALA A 70 2.06 14.43 -11.00
N VAL A 71 1.85 15.18 -12.09
CA VAL A 71 2.71 15.17 -13.27
C VAL A 71 3.39 16.52 -13.42
N ASP A 72 4.66 16.51 -13.83
CA ASP A 72 5.42 17.73 -14.12
C ASP A 72 5.10 18.22 -15.52
N VAL A 73 4.54 19.43 -15.63
CA VAL A 73 4.11 20.04 -16.89
C VAL A 73 4.68 21.45 -17.01
N LEU A 74 5.18 21.79 -18.19
CA LEU A 74 5.62 23.15 -18.51
C LEU A 74 4.40 23.99 -18.89
N CYS A 75 4.07 25.01 -18.09
CA CYS A 75 2.94 25.88 -18.40
C CYS A 75 3.17 26.66 -19.71
N PRO A 76 2.25 26.62 -20.69
CA PRO A 76 2.42 27.31 -21.96
C PRO A 76 2.28 28.84 -21.87
N VAL A 77 1.79 29.37 -20.73
CA VAL A 77 1.53 30.80 -20.53
C VAL A 77 2.67 31.47 -19.76
N CYS A 78 3.08 30.90 -18.63
CA CYS A 78 4.11 31.48 -17.77
C CYS A 78 5.46 30.75 -17.86
N GLU A 79 5.57 29.74 -18.73
CA GLU A 79 6.80 28.97 -19.00
C GLU A 79 7.44 28.37 -17.74
N THR A 80 6.64 28.13 -16.71
CA THR A 80 7.08 27.58 -15.43
C THR A 80 6.77 26.10 -15.38
N LEU A 81 7.74 25.28 -14.97
CA LEU A 81 7.52 23.87 -14.68
C LEU A 81 6.75 23.75 -13.37
N VAL A 82 5.58 23.12 -13.41
CA VAL A 82 4.69 22.94 -12.26
C VAL A 82 4.25 21.49 -12.15
N SER A 83 4.15 20.98 -10.91
CA SER A 83 3.62 19.64 -10.63
C SER A 83 2.14 19.79 -10.30
N VAL A 84 1.27 19.20 -11.12
CA VAL A 84 -0.20 19.31 -10.98
C VAL A 84 -0.87 17.96 -11.15
N VAL A 85 -2.05 17.80 -10.56
CA VAL A 85 -2.92 16.65 -10.83
C VAL A 85 -3.63 16.87 -12.18
N PRO A 86 -3.82 15.83 -13.01
CA PRO A 86 -4.63 15.91 -14.22
C PRO A 86 -5.97 16.62 -14.02
N GLY A 87 -6.19 17.71 -14.75
CA GLY A 87 -7.42 18.53 -14.67
C GLY A 87 -7.30 19.79 -13.81
N GLU A 88 -6.16 20.04 -13.16
CA GLU A 88 -5.91 21.28 -12.42
C GLU A 88 -5.33 22.41 -13.30
N GLU A 89 -5.58 23.65 -12.89
CA GLU A 89 -5.03 24.86 -13.51
C GLU A 89 -3.62 25.17 -12.98
N CYS A 90 -2.84 25.93 -13.74
CA CYS A 90 -1.51 26.36 -13.30
C CYS A 90 -1.62 27.20 -12.01
N PRO A 91 -0.97 26.81 -10.90
CA PRO A 91 -1.07 27.52 -9.62
C PRO A 91 -0.42 28.91 -9.66
N ASN A 92 0.43 29.18 -10.66
CA ASN A 92 1.16 30.43 -10.77
C ASN A 92 0.43 31.49 -11.60
N CYS A 93 -0.39 31.08 -12.58
CA CYS A 93 -1.03 32.02 -13.50
C CYS A 93 -2.50 31.72 -13.85
N GLY A 94 -3.07 30.62 -13.34
CA GLY A 94 -4.46 30.22 -13.58
C GLY A 94 -4.75 29.76 -15.02
N ALA A 95 -3.72 29.46 -15.81
CA ALA A 95 -3.91 28.93 -17.16
C ALA A 95 -4.35 27.45 -17.11
N PRO A 96 -5.26 27.01 -18.00
CA PRO A 96 -5.58 25.59 -18.14
C PRO A 96 -4.36 24.83 -18.64
N LEU A 97 -4.04 23.69 -18.00
CA LEU A 97 -2.92 22.83 -18.38
C LEU A 97 -3.45 21.60 -19.12
N GLU A 98 -3.03 21.42 -20.36
CA GLU A 98 -3.26 20.18 -21.10
C GLU A 98 -2.22 19.16 -20.64
N VAL A 99 -2.61 18.29 -19.73
CA VAL A 99 -1.82 17.10 -19.42
C VAL A 99 -2.08 16.07 -20.53
N PRO A 100 -1.04 15.50 -21.18
CA PRO A 100 -1.25 14.38 -22.09
C PRO A 100 -1.84 13.22 -21.28
N SER A 101 -3.01 12.71 -21.68
CA SER A 101 -3.52 11.49 -21.06
C SER A 101 -2.55 10.34 -21.37
N PRO A 102 -2.27 9.44 -20.41
CA PRO A 102 -1.67 8.16 -20.74
C PRO A 102 -2.56 7.35 -21.69
#